data_AF-A0A7W7G681-F1
#
_entry.id   AF-A0A7W7G681-F1
#
_cell.length_a   1.000
_cell.length_b   1.000
_cell.length_c   1.000
_cell.angle_alpha   90.00
_cell.angle_beta   90.00
_cell.angle_gamma   90.00
#
_symmetry.space_group_name_H-M   'P 1'
#
loop_
_entity.id
_entity.type
_entity.pdbx_description
1 polymer ?
#
loop_
_entity_poly.entity_id
_entity_poly.type
_entity_poly.pdbx_seq_one_letter_code
_entity_poly.pdbx_strand_id
1 'polypeptide(L)' 'MSDLQSVARASRQYEAKKAESEAQIEAARESMFDVWAAAAMAGYSPEEIAQNCGFSAAYVRRVVRERGVEPAARGPKRKK' A
#
# COMPACT_ATOMS: atom_id res chain seq x y z
N MET A 1 -25.48 -24.26 26.47
CA MET A 1 -24.76 -22.98 26.28
C MET A 1 -25.81 -21.89 26.42
N SER A 2 -25.58 -20.88 27.26
CA SER A 2 -26.54 -19.77 27.37
C SER A 2 -26.45 -18.87 26.14
N ASP A 3 -27.55 -18.21 25.77
CA ASP A 3 -27.59 -17.31 24.61
C ASP A 3 -26.53 -16.21 24.69
N LEU A 4 -26.24 -15.73 25.90
CA LEU A 4 -25.17 -14.75 26.16
C LEU A 4 -23.77 -15.30 25.83
N GLN A 5 -23.49 -16.58 26.08
CA GLN A 5 -22.22 -17.21 25.70
C GLN A 5 -22.08 -17.32 24.18
N SER A 6 -23.18 -17.58 23.47
CA SER A 6 -23.20 -17.62 22.00
C SER A 6 -22.93 -16.23 21.41
N VAL A 7 -23.51 -15.17 21.97
CA VAL A 7 -23.22 -13.78 21.57
C VAL A 7 -21.75 -13.44 21.80
N ALA A 8 -21.22 -13.71 23.00
CA ALA A 8 -19.82 -13.44 23.32
C ALA A 8 -18.83 -14.22 22.44
N ARG A 9 -19.20 -15.43 22.00
CA ARG A 9 -18.41 -16.20 21.03
C ARG A 9 -18.46 -15.56 19.64
N ALA A 10 -19.64 -15.19 19.16
CA ALA A 10 -19.81 -14.56 17.86
C ALA A 10 -19.05 -13.23 17.77
N SER A 11 -19.14 -12.37 18.80
CA SER A 11 -18.40 -11.10 18.86
C SER A 11 -16.89 -11.32 18.81
N ARG A 12 -16.34 -12.28 19.57
CA ARG A 12 -14.91 -12.60 19.52
C ARG A 12 -14.45 -13.10 18.15
N GLN A 13 -15.28 -13.92 17.49
CA GLN A 13 -14.97 -14.40 16.14
C GLN A 13 -14.98 -13.27 15.12
N TYR A 14 -15.90 -12.31 15.25
CA TYR A 14 -15.95 -11.13 14.39
C TYR A 14 -14.70 -10.27 14.56
N GLU A 15 -14.34 -9.91 15.79
CA GLU A 15 -13.15 -9.11 16.06
C GLU A 15 -11.86 -9.78 15.59
N ALA A 16 -11.73 -11.10 15.80
CA ALA A 16 -10.58 -11.86 15.31
C ALA A 16 -10.46 -11.81 13.78
N LYS A 17 -11.58 -12.01 13.05
CA LYS A 17 -11.59 -11.92 11.58
C LYS A 17 -11.32 -10.51 11.08
N LYS A 18 -11.83 -9.49 11.77
CA LYS A 18 -11.58 -8.10 11.44
C LYS A 18 -10.09 -7.78 11.58
N ALA A 19 -9.46 -8.16 12.69
CA ALA A 19 -8.03 -7.99 12.91
C ALA A 19 -7.19 -8.73 11.85
N GLU A 20 -7.58 -9.96 11.49
CA GLU A 20 -6.93 -10.72 10.42
C GLU A 20 -7.04 -9.99 9.07
N SER A 21 -8.22 -9.50 8.72
CA SER A 21 -8.45 -8.75 7.48
C SER A 21 -7.63 -7.45 7.44
N GLU A 22 -7.58 -6.71 8.54
CA GLU A 22 -6.78 -5.48 8.65
C GLU A 22 -5.28 -5.78 8.46
N ALA A 23 -4.79 -6.86 9.06
CA ALA A 23 -3.41 -7.30 8.88
C ALA A 23 -3.11 -7.70 7.43
N GLN A 24 -4.04 -8.38 6.74
CA GLN A 24 -3.89 -8.74 5.32
C GLN A 24 -3.88 -7.51 4.41
N ILE A 25 -4.73 -6.51 4.69
CA ILE A 25 -4.77 -5.25 3.94
C ILE A 25 -3.44 -4.51 4.11
N GLU A 26 -2.91 -4.42 5.33
CA GLU A 26 -1.63 -3.74 5.58
C GLU A 26 -0.46 -4.50 4.92
N ALA A 27 -0.45 -5.83 4.99
CA ALA A 27 0.55 -6.63 4.29
C ALA A 27 0.49 -6.44 2.75
N ALA A 28 -0.71 -6.40 2.17
CA ALA A 28 -0.89 -6.12 0.75
C ALA A 28 -0.41 -4.70 0.38
N ARG A 29 -0.62 -3.73 1.26
CA ARG A 29 -0.17 -2.35 1.09
C ARG A 29 1.35 -2.25 1.10
N GLU A 30 2.02 -2.89 2.06
CA GLU A 30 3.49 -2.93 2.11
C GLU A 30 4.08 -3.63 0.89
N SER A 31 3.50 -4.76 0.48
CA SER A 31 3.91 -5.46 -0.75
C SER A 31 3.78 -4.59 -1.99
N MET A 32 2.67 -3.85 -2.13
CA MET A 32 2.47 -2.92 -3.24
C MET A 32 3.56 -1.85 -3.27
N PHE A 33 3.91 -1.30 -2.12
CA PHE A 33 4.93 -0.26 -2.05
C PHE A 33 6.35 -0.79 -2.31
N ASP A 34 6.66 -2.02 -1.91
CA ASP A 34 7.93 -2.68 -2.24
C ASP A 34 8.09 -2.84 -3.75
N VAL A 35 7.00 -3.18 -4.46
CA VAL A 35 6.97 -3.21 -5.92
C VAL A 35 7.26 -1.82 -6.51
N TRP A 36 6.75 -0.73 -5.92
CA TRP A 36 7.05 0.62 -6.40
C TRP A 36 8.53 0.99 -6.22
N ALA A 37 9.13 0.63 -5.08
CA ALA A 37 10.55 0.86 -4.86
C ALA A 37 11.42 0.03 -5.81
N ALA A 38 11.05 -1.24 -6.08
CA ALA A 38 11.71 -2.07 -7.08
C ALA A 38 11.63 -1.45 -8.49
N ALA A 39 10.46 -0.92 -8.88
CA ALA A 39 10.30 -0.21 -10.15
C ALA A 39 11.19 1.05 -10.21
N ALA A 40 11.26 1.82 -9.12
CA ALA A 40 12.13 2.99 -9.06
C ALA A 40 13.62 2.62 -9.16
N MET A 41 14.06 1.53 -8.52
CA MET A 41 15.43 1.00 -8.66
C MET A 41 15.73 0.52 -10.09
N ALA A 42 14.72 0.01 -10.80
CA ALA A 42 14.82 -0.35 -12.21
C ALA A 42 14.85 0.88 -13.17
N GLY A 43 14.77 2.10 -12.64
CA GLY A 43 14.88 3.34 -13.40
C GLY A 43 13.55 3.96 -13.83
N TYR A 44 12.41 3.39 -13.43
CA TYR A 44 11.11 3.99 -13.71
C TYR A 44 10.87 5.25 -12.86
N SER A 45 10.34 6.30 -13.48
CA SER A 45 9.99 7.53 -12.79
C SER A 45 8.72 7.39 -11.93
N PRO A 46 8.57 8.19 -10.86
CA PRO A 46 7.33 8.22 -10.08
C PRO A 46 6.08 8.51 -10.92
N GLU A 47 6.22 9.28 -12.00
CA GLU A 47 5.14 9.58 -12.94
C GLU A 47 4.70 8.36 -13.78
N GLU A 48 5.62 7.48 -14.16
CA GLU A 48 5.31 6.23 -14.88
C GLU A 48 4.67 5.20 -13.96
N ILE A 49 5.17 5.09 -12.72
CA ILE A 49 4.58 4.19 -11.70
C ILE A 49 3.15 4.63 -11.39
N ALA A 50 2.91 5.94 -11.20
CA ALA A 50 1.59 6.50 -10.91
C ALA A 50 0.53 6.22 -11.99
N GLN A 51 0.94 6.15 -13.26
CA GLN A 51 0.04 5.79 -14.38
C GLN A 51 -0.49 4.36 -14.28
N ASN A 52 0.17 3.49 -13.50
CA ASN A 52 -0.15 2.07 -13.40
C ASN A 52 -0.77 1.65 -12.05
N CYS A 53 -0.78 2.51 -11.02
CA CYS A 53 -1.26 2.15 -9.68
C CYS A 53 -2.44 2.97 -9.16
N GLY A 54 -2.91 3.99 -9.90
CA GLY A 54 -4.05 4.83 -9.49
C GLY A 54 -3.75 5.83 -8.35
N PHE A 55 -2.49 5.88 -7.88
CA PHE A 55 -2.04 6.88 -6.91
C PHE A 55 -1.34 8.06 -7.59
N SER A 56 -1.25 9.19 -6.90
CA SER A 56 -0.55 10.36 -7.43
C SER A 56 0.98 10.14 -7.46
N ALA A 57 1.66 10.74 -8.44
CA ALA A 57 3.12 10.69 -8.53
C ALA A 57 3.81 11.29 -7.29
N ALA A 58 3.18 12.27 -6.63
CA ALA A 58 3.69 12.84 -5.38
C ALA A 58 3.66 11.81 -4.24
N TYR A 59 2.59 11.01 -4.17
CA TYR A 59 2.47 9.94 -3.18
C TYR A 59 3.49 8.82 -3.44
N VAL A 60 3.63 8.38 -4.69
CA VAL A 60 4.64 7.38 -5.09
C VAL A 60 6.06 7.88 -4.73
N ARG A 61 6.40 9.13 -5.07
CA ARG A 61 7.71 9.71 -4.76
C ARG A 61 8.02 9.68 -3.25
N ARG A 62 7.02 9.97 -2.41
CA ARG A 62 7.18 9.93 -0.96
C ARG A 62 7.45 8.49 -0.46
N VAL A 63 6.64 7.53 -0.91
CA VAL A 63 6.76 6.12 -0.51
C VAL A 63 8.11 5.51 -0.95
N VAL A 64 8.55 5.81 -2.17
CA VAL A 64 9.84 5.34 -2.69
C VAL A 64 11.02 5.90 -1.86
N ARG A 65 10.93 7.18 -1.43
CA ARG A 65 11.92 7.79 -0.54
C ARG A 65 11.91 7.22 0.87
N GLU A 66 10.73 6.94 1.44
CA GLU A 66 10.59 6.27 2.74
C GLU A 66 11.28 4.89 2.73
N ARG A 67 11.42 4.26 1.56
CA ARG A 67 12.16 3.01 1.33
C ARG A 67 13.66 3.20 1.01
N GLY A 68 14.18 4.41 1.09
CA GLY A 68 15.60 4.71 0.86
C GLY A 68 16.05 4.68 -0.60
N VAL A 69 15.10 4.63 -1.55
CA VAL A 69 15.41 4.75 -2.97
C VAL A 69 15.23 6.22 -3.36
N GLU A 70 16.26 6.86 -3.94
CA GLU A 70 16.07 8.20 -4.51
C GLU A 70 15.37 8.03 -5.86
N PRO A 71 14.11 8.49 -5.99
CA PRO A 71 13.37 8.33 -7.22
C PRO A 71 14.00 9.16 -8.34
N ALA A 72 13.93 8.66 -9.57
CA ALA A 72 14.39 9.39 -10.74
C ALA A 72 13.83 10.83 -10.74
N ALA A 73 14.70 11.77 -11.10
CA ALA A 73 14.36 13.19 -11.12
C ALA A 73 13.09 13.41 -11.95
N ARG A 74 12.23 14.32 -11.50
CA ARG A 74 10.99 14.69 -12.18
C ARG A 74 11.27 14.85 -13.68
N GLY A 75 10.65 13.99 -14.49
CA GLY A 75 10.79 14.05 -15.94
C GLY A 75 10.44 15.47 -16.45
N PRO A 76 11.03 15.91 -17.57
CA PRO A 76 10.79 17.25 -18.10
C PRO A 76 9.29 17.49 -18.22
N LYS A 77 8.82 18.68 -17.81
CA LYS A 77 7.42 19.08 -18.03
C LYS A 77 7.15 18.92 -19.52
N ARG A 78 6.20 18.04 -19.90
CA ARG A 78 5.68 18.00 -21.28
C ARG A 78 5.28 19.43 -21.63
N LYS A 79 6.04 20.06 -22.55
CA LYS A 79 5.63 21.33 -23.14
C LYS A 79 4.34 21.05 -23.90
N LYS A 80 3.28 21.77 -23.55
CA LYS A 80 2.09 21.87 -24.42
C LYS A 80 2.48 22.55 -25.72
#